data_AF-A0A9Q9J7V1-F1
#
_entry.id   AF-A0A9Q9J7V1-F1
#
_cell.length_a   1.000
_cell.length_b   1.000
_cell.length_c   1.000
_cell.angle_alpha   90.00
_cell.angle_beta   90.00
_cell.angle_gamma   90.00
#
_symmetry.space_group_name_H-M   'P 1'
#
loop_
_entity.id
_entity.type
_entity.pdbx_description
1 polymer ?
#
loop_
_entity_poly.entity_id
_entity_poly.type
_entity_poly.pdbx_seq_one_letter_code
_entity_poly.pdbx_strand_id
1 'polypeptide(L)'
;MQNDSLHKLTLAALFSALDYILALFQFRIPSPVGHPFVDLGFNFVALGVLFLGYKYGLLSGAVGLLVFDLLNGYANHAYLTVMEVSLLTTGTYLAWILLKKTSAYQQSLP
;
A
#
# COMPACT_ATOMS: atom_id res chain seq x y z
N MET A 1 5.91 27.34 -5.62
CA MET A 1 6.41 26.02 -5.16
C MET A 1 5.61 25.39 -4.00
N GLN A 2 4.56 26.02 -3.45
CA GLN A 2 3.71 25.42 -2.39
C GLN A 2 2.73 24.33 -2.88
N ASN A 3 2.47 24.21 -4.19
CA ASN A 3 1.40 23.36 -4.71
C ASN A 3 1.78 21.88 -4.88
N ASP A 4 3.08 21.54 -4.95
CA ASP A 4 3.50 20.15 -5.21
C ASP A 4 3.30 19.24 -4.00
N SER A 5 3.52 19.76 -2.80
CA SER A 5 3.28 19.02 -1.55
C SER A 5 1.80 18.80 -1.31
N LEU A 6 0.98 19.83 -1.57
CA LEU A 6 -0.49 19.71 -1.49
C LEU A 6 -1.01 18.73 -2.52
N HIS A 7 -0.53 18.79 -3.77
CA HIS A 7 -0.92 17.85 -4.82
C HIS A 7 -0.57 16.39 -4.44
N LYS A 8 0.64 16.14 -3.92
CA LYS A 8 1.05 14.81 -3.44
C LYS A 8 0.21 14.34 -2.24
N LEU A 9 -0.13 15.24 -1.32
CA LEU A 9 -0.98 14.91 -0.19
C LEU A 9 -2.40 14.57 -0.64
N THR A 10 -2.97 15.33 -1.57
CA THR A 10 -4.30 15.05 -2.14
C THR A 10 -4.31 13.72 -2.88
N LEU A 11 -3.25 13.42 -3.65
CA LEU A 11 -3.10 12.10 -4.27
C LEU A 11 -2.97 10.99 -3.21
N ALA A 12 -2.22 11.20 -2.13
CA ALA A 12 -2.10 10.22 -1.06
C ALA A 12 -3.46 9.96 -0.37
N ALA A 13 -4.25 11.00 -0.13
CA ALA A 13 -5.61 10.88 0.39
C ALA A 13 -6.53 10.15 -0.59
N LEU A 14 -6.39 10.40 -1.90
CA LEU A 14 -7.14 9.69 -2.94
C LEU A 14 -6.80 8.19 -2.97
N PHE A 15 -5.51 7.85 -2.93
CA PHE A 15 -5.06 6.46 -2.84
C PHE A 15 -5.57 5.78 -1.56
N SER A 16 -5.52 6.48 -0.42
CA SER A 16 -6.07 5.98 0.84
C SER A 16 -7.57 5.69 0.76
N ALA A 17 -8.35 6.55 0.10
CA ALA A 17 -9.78 6.32 -0.12
C ALA A 17 -10.04 5.13 -1.07
N LEU A 18 -9.20 4.96 -2.10
CA LEU A 18 -9.27 3.80 -2.99
C LEU A 18 -8.91 2.49 -2.24
N ASP A 19 -7.85 2.50 -1.44
CA ASP A 19 -7.44 1.37 -0.60
C ASP A 19 -8.60 0.91 0.29
N TYR A 20 -9.27 1.85 0.95
CA TYR A 20 -10.45 1.57 1.78
C TYR A 20 -11.57 0.88 0.97
N ILE A 21 -11.92 1.42 -0.21
CA ILE A 21 -12.99 0.85 -1.04
C ILE A 21 -12.62 -0.55 -1.52
N LEU A 22 -11.36 -0.76 -1.90
CA LEU A 22 -10.87 -2.05 -2.38
C LEU A 22 -10.77 -3.09 -1.27
N ALA A 23 -10.43 -2.69 -0.06
CA ALA A 23 -10.42 -3.56 1.11
C ALA A 23 -11.83 -4.10 1.47
N LEU A 24 -12.91 -3.40 1.06
CA LEU A 24 -14.27 -3.92 1.19
C LEU A 24 -14.53 -5.13 0.27
N PHE A 25 -13.78 -5.26 -0.84
CA PHE A 25 -13.86 -6.41 -1.74
C PHE A 25 -12.98 -7.56 -1.24
N GLN A 26 -13.39 -8.14 -0.11
CA GLN A 26 -12.73 -9.28 0.52
C GLN A 26 -13.25 -10.58 -0.08
N PHE A 27 -12.41 -11.25 -0.89
CA PHE A 27 -12.68 -12.60 -1.36
C PHE A 27 -12.32 -13.60 -0.26
N ARG A 28 -13.35 -14.09 0.44
CA ARG A 28 -13.19 -15.06 1.52
C ARG A 28 -12.91 -16.44 0.92
N ILE A 29 -11.76 -17.00 1.27
CA ILE A 29 -11.40 -18.35 0.86
C ILE A 29 -11.82 -19.30 1.99
N PRO A 30 -12.64 -20.33 1.72
CA PRO A 30 -12.97 -21.31 2.74
C PRO A 30 -11.71 -22.08 3.13
N SER A 31 -11.27 -21.91 4.38
CA SER A 31 -10.09 -22.57 4.94
C SER A 31 -10.47 -23.32 6.23
N PRO A 32 -9.87 -24.49 6.50
CA PRO A 32 -10.00 -25.18 7.79
C PRO A 32 -9.37 -24.40 8.96
N VAL A 33 -8.46 -23.47 8.67
CA VAL A 33 -7.70 -22.70 9.66
C VAL A 33 -8.10 -21.22 9.55
N GLY A 34 -9.25 -20.89 10.14
CA GLY A 34 -9.77 -19.52 10.23
C GLY A 34 -10.50 -19.00 8.99
N HIS A 35 -10.53 -17.67 8.85
CA HIS A 35 -11.20 -16.97 7.74
C HIS A 35 -10.21 -16.13 6.91
N PRO A 36 -9.24 -16.76 6.22
CA PRO A 36 -8.34 -16.03 5.36
C PRO A 36 -9.12 -15.38 4.21
N PHE A 37 -8.84 -14.11 3.99
CA PHE A 37 -9.40 -13.34 2.89
C PHE A 37 -8.25 -12.83 2.02
N VAL A 38 -8.51 -12.74 0.72
CA VAL A 38 -7.64 -11.99 -0.18
C VAL A 38 -8.07 -10.54 -0.09
N ASP A 39 -7.16 -9.70 0.39
CA ASP A 39 -7.33 -8.26 0.41
C ASP A 39 -6.66 -7.63 -0.81
N LEU A 40 -7.45 -6.95 -1.63
CA LEU A 40 -6.97 -6.21 -2.80
C LEU A 40 -6.39 -4.84 -2.43
N GLY A 41 -6.64 -4.35 -1.22
CA GLY A 41 -6.13 -3.08 -0.71
C GLY A 41 -4.60 -3.03 -0.71
N PHE A 42 -3.93 -4.09 -0.23
CA PHE A 42 -2.46 -4.15 -0.21
C PHE A 42 -1.81 -3.97 -1.60
N ASN A 43 -2.48 -4.40 -2.67
CA ASN A 43 -1.99 -4.20 -4.03
C ASN A 43 -2.00 -2.70 -4.42
N PHE A 44 -3.02 -1.95 -4.01
CA PHE A 44 -3.09 -0.52 -4.28
C PHE A 44 -2.16 0.30 -3.38
N VAL A 45 -1.88 -0.16 -2.16
CA VAL A 45 -0.79 0.39 -1.33
C VAL A 45 0.54 0.30 -2.08
N ALA A 46 0.86 -0.86 -2.68
CA ALA A 46 2.06 -1.02 -3.48
C ALA A 46 2.09 -0.06 -4.68
N LEU A 47 0.96 0.15 -5.36
CA LEU A 47 0.85 1.14 -6.44
C LEU A 47 1.09 2.56 -5.91
N GLY A 48 0.49 2.94 -4.78
CA GLY A 48 0.71 4.25 -4.16
C GLY A 48 2.18 4.52 -3.87
N VAL A 49 2.92 3.51 -3.40
CA VAL A 49 4.37 3.60 -3.19
C VAL A 49 5.14 3.80 -4.49
N LEU A 50 4.76 3.12 -5.57
CA LEU A 50 5.41 3.25 -6.88
C LEU A 50 5.17 4.62 -7.52
N PHE A 51 3.97 5.20 -7.35
CA PHE A 51 3.61 6.49 -7.95
C PHE A 51 4.00 7.70 -7.10
N LEU A 52 3.77 7.67 -5.79
CA LEU A 52 4.01 8.81 -4.89
C LEU A 52 5.35 8.72 -4.13
N GLY A 53 5.99 7.55 -4.16
CA GLY A 53 7.21 7.25 -3.43
C GLY A 53 6.94 6.73 -2.01
N TYR A 54 8.02 6.34 -1.32
CA TYR A 54 7.96 5.65 -0.02
C TYR A 54 7.12 6.37 1.04
N LYS A 55 7.36 7.68 1.27
CA LYS A 55 6.73 8.41 2.38
C LYS A 55 5.21 8.56 2.20
N TYR A 56 4.80 9.02 1.02
CA TYR A 56 3.39 9.28 0.72
C TYR A 56 2.61 7.99 0.48
N GLY A 57 3.24 6.95 -0.10
CA GLY A 57 2.63 5.63 -0.24
C GLY A 57 2.44 4.90 1.09
N LEU A 58 3.41 5.01 2.02
CA LEU A 58 3.26 4.47 3.37
C LEU A 58 2.11 5.15 4.11
N LEU A 59 2.03 6.49 4.03
CA LEU A 59 0.96 7.25 4.67
C LEU A 59 -0.41 6.92 4.05
N SER A 60 -0.51 6.84 2.72
CA SER A 60 -1.80 6.52 2.07
C SER A 60 -2.30 5.14 2.46
N GLY A 61 -1.43 4.13 2.41
CA GLY A 61 -1.81 2.76 2.75
C GLY A 61 -2.06 2.55 4.23
N ALA A 62 -1.24 3.15 5.11
CA ALA A 62 -1.42 3.01 6.55
C ALA A 62 -2.73 3.67 6.98
N VAL A 63 -3.05 4.86 6.47
CA VAL A 63 -4.31 5.53 6.79
C VAL A 63 -5.51 4.81 6.17
N GLY A 64 -5.40 4.36 4.92
CA GLY A 64 -6.52 3.70 4.22
C GLY A 64 -6.95 2.40 4.90
N LEU A 65 -5.98 1.53 5.19
CA LEU A 65 -6.25 0.23 5.83
C LEU A 65 -6.53 0.35 7.32
N LEU A 66 -5.92 1.30 8.03
CA LEU A 66 -6.26 1.55 9.44
C LEU A 66 -7.71 2.05 9.58
N VAL A 67 -8.16 2.95 8.70
CA VAL A 67 -9.56 3.39 8.68
C VAL A 67 -10.48 2.22 8.33
N PHE A 68 -10.09 1.36 7.40
CA PHE A 68 -10.84 0.15 7.08
C PHE A 68 -11.01 -0.77 8.30
N ASP A 69 -9.93 -1.07 9.02
CA ASP A 69 -9.99 -1.97 10.17
C ASP A 69 -10.84 -1.42 11.31
N LEU A 70 -10.73 -0.11 11.56
CA LEU A 70 -11.53 0.56 12.59
C LEU A 70 -13.03 0.53 12.26
N LEU A 71 -13.40 0.70 10.99
CA LEU A 71 -14.81 0.79 10.59
C LEU A 71 -15.46 -0.58 10.34
N ASN A 72 -14.70 -1.61 10.02
CA ASN A 72 -15.22 -2.94 9.66
C ASN A 72 -15.11 -3.99 10.78
N GLY A 73 -14.77 -3.56 12.01
CA GLY A 73 -14.73 -4.44 13.18
C GLY A 73 -13.42 -5.22 13.36
N TYR A 74 -12.38 -4.88 12.60
CA TYR A 74 -11.03 -5.45 12.71
C TYR A 74 -10.07 -4.58 13.54
N ALA A 75 -10.59 -3.67 14.37
CA ALA A 75 -9.80 -2.72 15.16
C ALA A 75 -8.70 -3.37 16.02
N ASN A 76 -8.95 -4.59 16.52
CA ASN A 76 -7.97 -5.33 17.32
C ASN A 76 -6.76 -5.83 16.48
N HIS A 77 -6.91 -5.90 15.16
CA HIS A 77 -5.87 -6.27 14.21
C HIS A 77 -5.24 -5.05 13.51
N ALA A 78 -5.75 -3.84 13.73
CA ALA A 78 -5.27 -2.63 13.06
C ALA A 78 -3.77 -2.37 13.26
N TYR A 79 -3.22 -2.72 14.43
CA TYR A 79 -1.77 -2.59 14.68
C TYR A 79 -0.94 -3.55 13.80
N LEU A 80 -1.45 -4.75 13.52
CA LEU A 80 -0.82 -5.71 12.61
C LEU A 80 -0.87 -5.19 11.18
N THR A 81 -2.03 -4.69 10.74
CA THR A 81 -2.20 -4.14 9.40
C THR A 81 -1.24 -3.00 9.11
N VAL A 82 -1.05 -2.08 10.06
CA VAL A 82 -0.07 -0.99 9.92
C VAL A 82 1.37 -1.53 9.81
N MET A 83 1.69 -2.58 10.57
CA MET A 83 2.99 -3.25 10.48
C MET A 83 3.18 -3.94 9.12
N GLU A 84 2.17 -4.64 8.62
CA GLU A 84 2.14 -5.29 7.31
C GLU A 84 2.30 -4.27 6.18
N VAL A 85 1.57 -3.15 6.24
CA VAL A 85 1.72 -2.03 5.29
C VAL A 85 3.14 -1.48 5.29
N SER A 86 3.74 -1.34 6.48
CA SER A 86 5.10 -0.81 6.61
C SER A 86 6.12 -1.76 5.97
N LEU A 87 5.98 -3.06 6.19
CA LEU A 87 6.81 -4.10 5.59
C LEU A 87 6.64 -4.16 4.07
N LEU A 88 5.39 -4.20 3.60
CA LEU A 88 5.05 -4.23 2.18
C LEU A 88 5.57 -2.99 1.45
N THR A 89 5.33 -1.80 1.99
CA THR A 89 5.80 -0.53 1.42
C THR A 89 7.33 -0.51 1.31
N THR A 90 8.02 -1.00 2.34
CA THR A 90 9.48 -1.10 2.34
C THR A 90 9.97 -2.11 1.30
N GLY A 91 9.35 -3.30 1.22
CA GLY A 91 9.67 -4.31 0.22
C GLY A 91 9.45 -3.83 -1.20
N THR A 92 8.30 -3.21 -1.50
CA THR A 92 7.98 -2.65 -2.82
C THR A 92 8.96 -1.55 -3.21
N TYR A 93 9.30 -0.65 -2.29
CA TYR A 93 10.24 0.44 -2.56
C TYR A 93 11.65 -0.08 -2.83
N LEU A 94 12.13 -1.05 -2.05
CA LEU A 94 13.43 -1.69 -2.27
C LEU A 94 13.46 -2.45 -3.60
N ALA A 95 12.41 -3.22 -3.91
CA ALA A 95 12.29 -3.92 -5.19
C ALA A 95 12.36 -2.94 -6.36
N TRP A 96 11.66 -1.80 -6.27
CA TRP A 96 11.70 -0.75 -7.27
C TRP A 96 13.11 -0.16 -7.47
N ILE A 97 13.84 0.10 -6.38
CA ILE A 97 15.24 0.56 -6.45
C ILE A 97 16.13 -0.48 -7.13
N LEU A 98 16.00 -1.76 -6.73
CA LEU A 98 16.80 -2.85 -7.29
C LEU A 98 16.51 -3.04 -8.78
N LEU A 99 15.24 -3.02 -9.19
CA LEU A 99 14.84 -3.12 -10.59
C LEU A 99 15.36 -1.95 -11.42
N LYS A 100 15.32 -0.72 -10.89
CA LYS A 100 15.93 0.43 -11.56
C LYS A 100 17.43 0.27 -11.75
N LYS A 101 18.12 -0.27 -10.75
CA LYS A 101 19.56 -0.52 -10.81
C LYS A 101 19.90 -1.58 -11.86
N THR A 102 19.14 -2.67 -11.92
CA THR A 102 19.29 -3.71 -12.94
C THR A 102 18.98 -3.20 -14.34
N SER A 103 17.91 -2.41 -14.49
CA SER A 103 17.53 -1.82 -15.79
C SER A 103 18.58 -0.85 -16.32
N ALA A 104 19.16 -0.02 -15.44
CA ALA A 104 20.26 0.88 -15.80
C ALA A 104 21.53 0.11 -16.19
N TYR A 105 21.84 -1.00 -15.51
CA TYR A 105 22.96 -1.87 -15.86
C TYR A 105 22.78 -2.49 -17.26
N GLN A 106 21.58 -2.99 -17.56
CA GLN A 106 21.28 -3.61 -18.86
C GLN A 106 21.42 -2.65 -20.05
N GLN A 107 21.14 -1.36 -19.84
CA GLN A 107 21.29 -0.31 -20.86
C GLN A 107 22.74 0.14 -21.07
N SER A 108 23.67 -0.28 -20.19
CA SER A 108 25.09 0.08 -20.25
C SER A 108 25.98 -1.02 -20.84
N LEU A 109 25.42 -2.19 -21.18
CA LEU A 109 26.15 -3.22 -21.92
C LEU A 109 26.29 -2.83 -23.40
N PRO A 110 27.47 -3.03 -24.02
CA PRO A 110 27.71 -2.79 -25.43
C PRO A 110 26.92 -3.73 -26.36
#